data_AF-A0AAW2RY65-F1
#
_entry.id   AF-A0AAW2RY65-F1
#
_cell.length_a   1.000
_cell.length_b   1.000
_cell.length_c   1.000
_cell.angle_alpha   90.00
_cell.angle_beta   90.00
_cell.angle_gamma   90.00
#
_symmetry.space_group_name_H-M   'P 1'
#
loop_
_entity.id
_entity.type
_entity.pdbx_description
1 polymer ?
#
loop_
_entity_poly.entity_id
_entity_poly.type
_entity_poly.pdbx_seq_one_letter_code
_entity_poly.pdbx_strand_id
1 'polypeptide(L)'
;MDSKNLNSHFRVLAIAYLLFHCVNAAARVTKPDRGKGEWQLLLKNTGVVAMHMAITHRNTVVMFDQTGSGRSGYRLRKRHDGTRCRDVRKDFNDSSCYAHSIEYDVVRNRIRPLHIVTDTWCSSGSTLSNGTLIQTGGFGSGSRRIRYFKPCQNHHCDWREGRKLLSNERWYASSLKLPDKDDRVIVVGGRGVFTYEFVPKRSPNEKSFVLPFLRKTYDRNEGGNNLYPIVHLSSDGHLFMFANRDSILFDYKRNRVVKNFQESLEKDQEAIQAQPPQ
;
A
#
# COMPACT_ATOMS: atom_id res chain seq x y z
N MET A 1 46.41 -60.21 28.39
CA MET A 1 45.89 -58.84 28.21
C MET A 1 44.45 -58.94 27.75
N ASP A 2 43.52 -58.59 28.64
CA ASP A 2 42.09 -58.88 28.51
C ASP A 2 41.39 -58.07 27.41
N SER A 3 40.89 -58.79 26.39
CA SER A 3 40.03 -58.27 25.31
C SER A 3 38.73 -57.60 25.82
N LYS A 4 38.29 -57.92 27.04
CA LYS A 4 37.10 -57.32 27.67
C LYS A 4 37.30 -55.84 28.04
N ASN A 5 38.51 -55.41 28.39
CA ASN A 5 38.77 -54.01 28.77
C ASN A 5 38.83 -53.07 27.56
N LEU A 6 39.36 -53.53 26.42
CA LEU A 6 39.47 -52.71 25.21
C LEU A 6 38.08 -52.28 24.67
N ASN A 7 37.10 -53.16 24.80
CA ASN A 7 35.72 -52.92 24.35
C ASN A 7 34.97 -51.94 25.28
N SER A 8 35.33 -51.92 26.57
CA SER A 8 34.79 -50.95 27.54
C SER A 8 35.31 -49.54 27.29
N HIS A 9 36.63 -49.39 27.06
CA HIS A 9 37.24 -48.09 26.77
C HIS A 9 36.72 -47.48 25.46
N PHE A 10 36.48 -48.29 24.43
CA PHE A 10 35.94 -47.81 23.15
C PHE A 10 34.49 -47.32 23.29
N ARG A 11 33.67 -47.99 24.13
CA ARG A 11 32.30 -47.56 24.44
C ARG A 11 32.29 -46.27 25.24
N VAL A 12 33.17 -46.12 26.23
CA VAL A 12 33.28 -44.89 27.03
C VAL A 12 33.73 -43.71 26.16
N LEU A 13 34.69 -43.91 25.25
CA LEU A 13 35.13 -42.88 24.31
C LEU A 13 34.04 -42.50 23.29
N ALA A 14 33.27 -43.47 22.78
CA ALA A 14 32.15 -43.20 21.89
C ALA A 14 31.01 -42.44 22.58
N ILE A 15 30.69 -42.80 23.83
CA ILE A 15 29.70 -42.08 24.65
C ILE A 15 30.19 -40.67 24.98
N ALA A 16 31.46 -40.50 25.34
CA ALA A 16 32.05 -39.19 25.59
C ALA A 16 32.06 -38.31 24.33
N TYR A 17 32.35 -38.88 23.17
CA TYR A 17 32.32 -38.17 21.88
C TYR A 17 30.89 -37.78 21.46
N LEU A 18 29.91 -38.67 21.67
CA LEU A 18 28.49 -38.37 21.46
C LEU A 18 27.96 -37.30 22.43
N LEU A 19 28.36 -37.35 23.70
CA LEU A 19 28.01 -36.32 24.68
C LEU A 19 28.67 -34.97 24.34
N PHE A 20 29.92 -34.96 23.88
CA PHE A 20 30.61 -33.74 23.46
C PHE A 20 29.96 -33.10 22.22
N HIS A 21 29.47 -33.91 21.28
CA HIS A 21 28.70 -33.41 20.13
C HIS A 21 27.26 -33.01 20.49
N CYS A 22 26.62 -33.63 21.49
CA CYS A 22 25.34 -33.17 22.01
C CYS A 22 25.45 -31.82 22.74
N VAL A 23 26.56 -31.58 23.45
CA VAL A 23 26.79 -30.31 24.17
C VAL A 23 27.09 -29.16 23.19
N ASN A 24 27.73 -29.43 22.05
CA ASN A 24 27.95 -28.42 21.00
C ASN A 24 26.76 -28.26 20.02
N ALA A 25 25.86 -29.24 19.92
CA ALA A 25 24.62 -29.15 19.13
C ALA A 25 23.47 -28.45 19.87
N ALA A 26 23.63 -28.19 21.17
CA ALA A 26 22.82 -27.19 21.86
C ALA A 26 23.29 -25.80 21.41
N ALA A 27 22.92 -25.43 20.19
CA ALA A 27 22.86 -24.02 19.82
C ALA A 27 22.18 -23.30 21.01
N ARG A 28 22.88 -22.32 21.59
CA ARG A 28 22.26 -21.42 22.56
C ARG A 28 21.09 -20.76 21.83
N VAL A 29 19.91 -21.36 21.94
CA VAL A 29 18.65 -20.67 21.72
C VAL A 29 18.66 -19.62 22.82
N THR A 30 19.12 -18.42 22.47
CA THR A 30 18.94 -17.25 23.30
C THR A 30 17.46 -17.21 23.64
N LYS A 31 17.14 -17.35 24.94
CA LYS A 31 15.77 -17.22 25.43
C LYS A 31 15.23 -15.93 24.80
N PRO A 32 14.08 -15.97 24.08
CA PRO A 32 13.51 -14.75 23.54
C PRO A 32 13.33 -13.77 24.69
N ASP A 33 13.85 -12.56 24.51
CA ASP A 33 13.68 -11.45 25.44
C ASP A 33 12.17 -11.16 25.50
N ARG A 34 11.50 -11.80 26.48
CA ARG A 34 10.04 -11.90 26.56
C ARG A 34 9.46 -10.50 26.76
N GLY A 35 9.15 -9.82 25.67
CA GLY A 35 8.52 -8.50 25.69
C GLY A 35 8.90 -7.57 24.52
N LYS A 36 9.94 -7.86 23.74
CA LYS A 36 10.40 -6.95 22.66
C LYS A 36 9.89 -7.27 21.25
N GLY A 37 9.13 -8.36 21.10
CA GLY A 37 8.81 -8.91 19.78
C GLY A 37 10.02 -9.55 19.10
N GLU A 38 9.81 -10.21 17.97
CA GLU A 38 10.88 -10.82 17.18
C GLU A 38 10.73 -10.48 15.70
N TRP A 39 11.86 -10.31 15.02
CA TRP A 39 11.91 -10.15 13.57
C TRP A 39 12.18 -11.51 12.93
N GLN A 40 11.28 -11.96 12.08
CA GLN A 40 11.46 -13.17 11.29
C GLN A 40 11.53 -12.81 9.81
N LEU A 41 12.61 -13.22 9.14
CA LEU A 41 12.69 -13.13 7.70
C LEU A 41 11.79 -14.18 7.05
N LEU A 42 10.73 -13.73 6.37
CA LEU A 42 9.80 -14.63 5.67
C LEU A 42 10.28 -14.97 4.26
N LEU A 43 10.66 -13.95 3.48
CA LEU A 43 11.15 -14.07 2.11
C LEU A 43 12.40 -13.22 1.92
N LYS A 44 13.41 -13.77 1.23
CA LYS A 44 14.62 -13.01 0.86
C LYS A 44 14.35 -11.93 -0.18
N ASN A 45 13.36 -12.15 -1.06
CA ASN A 45 13.00 -11.23 -2.13
C ASN A 45 11.56 -11.49 -2.56
N THR A 46 10.75 -10.43 -2.65
CA THR A 46 9.35 -10.48 -3.10
C THR A 46 9.19 -10.30 -4.59
N GLY A 47 10.27 -10.01 -5.32
CA GLY A 47 10.31 -9.75 -6.77
C GLY A 47 9.65 -8.46 -7.23
N VAL A 48 8.78 -7.86 -6.42
CA VAL A 48 8.11 -6.58 -6.68
C VAL A 48 8.30 -5.67 -5.47
N VAL A 49 8.67 -4.41 -5.72
CA VAL A 49 8.79 -3.38 -4.68
C VAL A 49 7.40 -3.04 -4.17
N ALA A 50 7.24 -3.03 -2.85
CA ALA A 50 5.95 -2.73 -2.23
C ALA A 50 5.73 -1.21 -2.11
N MET A 51 5.71 -0.49 -3.24
CA MET A 51 5.31 0.92 -3.26
C MET A 51 3.89 1.07 -2.68
N HIS A 52 3.01 0.13 -3.03
CA HIS A 52 1.74 -0.08 -2.34
C HIS A 52 1.69 -1.49 -1.78
N MET A 53 1.08 -1.63 -0.61
CA MET A 53 0.69 -2.92 -0.06
C MET A 53 -0.63 -2.86 0.69
N ALA A 54 -1.39 -3.96 0.63
CA ALA A 54 -2.65 -4.09 1.36
C ALA A 54 -2.86 -5.54 1.80
N ILE A 55 -3.26 -5.72 3.06
CA ILE A 55 -3.70 -7.02 3.59
C ILE A 55 -5.12 -7.29 3.10
N THR A 56 -5.38 -8.53 2.69
CA THR A 56 -6.71 -9.00 2.31
C THR A 56 -7.39 -9.75 3.45
N HIS A 57 -8.71 -9.88 3.38
CA HIS A 57 -9.48 -10.74 4.29
C HIS A 57 -9.20 -12.25 4.14
N ARG A 58 -8.28 -12.65 3.24
CA ARG A 58 -7.85 -14.04 3.02
C ARG A 58 -6.47 -14.34 3.59
N ASN A 59 -5.94 -13.49 4.47
CA ASN A 59 -4.58 -13.59 5.01
C ASN A 59 -3.49 -13.58 3.93
N THR A 60 -3.76 -12.86 2.84
CA THR A 60 -2.78 -12.58 1.79
C THR A 60 -2.42 -11.10 1.80
N VAL A 61 -1.23 -10.76 1.33
CA VAL A 61 -0.78 -9.38 1.14
C VAL A 61 -0.63 -9.12 -0.36
N VAL A 62 -1.37 -8.15 -0.88
CA VAL A 62 -1.17 -7.68 -2.25
C VAL A 62 -0.09 -6.60 -2.21
N MET A 63 0.96 -6.75 -3.00
CA MET A 63 2.01 -5.73 -3.18
C MET A 63 2.09 -5.34 -4.65
N PHE A 64 2.33 -4.08 -4.94
CA PHE A 64 2.50 -3.62 -6.32
C PHE A 64 3.31 -2.34 -6.42
N ASP A 65 3.99 -2.23 -7.56
CA ASP A 65 4.80 -1.09 -7.96
C ASP A 65 4.23 -0.42 -9.22
N GLN A 66 4.89 0.65 -9.65
CA GLN A 66 4.69 1.26 -10.94
C GLN A 66 5.01 0.30 -12.09
N THR A 67 4.44 0.57 -13.26
CA THR A 67 4.67 -0.25 -14.47
C THR A 67 5.74 0.36 -15.38
N GLY A 68 6.19 1.59 -15.15
CA GLY A 68 7.10 2.32 -16.03
C GLY A 68 8.60 2.01 -15.86
N SER A 69 9.03 1.52 -14.70
CA SER A 69 10.47 1.48 -14.32
C SER A 69 11.23 0.23 -14.78
N GLY A 70 10.76 -0.47 -15.81
CA GLY A 70 11.45 -1.60 -16.41
C GLY A 70 11.01 -2.95 -15.83
N ARG A 71 11.96 -3.81 -15.44
CA ARG A 71 11.70 -5.21 -15.12
C ARG A 71 11.41 -5.41 -13.64
N SER A 72 10.32 -6.10 -13.34
CA SER A 72 10.09 -6.72 -12.03
C SER A 72 10.58 -8.18 -12.01
N GLY A 73 10.60 -8.80 -10.84
CA GLY A 73 11.17 -10.13 -10.60
C GLY A 73 10.40 -11.31 -11.20
N TYR A 74 9.22 -11.09 -11.78
CA TYR A 74 8.41 -12.15 -12.38
C TYR A 74 8.04 -11.82 -13.82
N ARG A 75 8.30 -12.76 -14.72
CA ARG A 75 7.92 -12.66 -16.13
C ARG A 75 6.53 -13.24 -16.37
N LEU A 76 5.70 -12.53 -17.12
CA LEU A 76 4.39 -12.98 -17.56
C LEU A 76 4.50 -13.82 -18.84
N ARG A 77 3.61 -14.80 -19.00
CA ARG A 77 3.52 -15.60 -20.24
C ARG A 77 2.94 -14.82 -21.41
N LYS A 78 2.05 -13.88 -21.11
CA LYS A 78 1.32 -13.05 -22.08
C LYS A 78 1.18 -11.64 -21.53
N ARG A 79 1.23 -10.67 -22.42
CA ARG A 79 0.84 -9.27 -22.19
C ARG A 79 -0.67 -9.15 -22.05
N HIS A 80 -1.13 -7.94 -21.71
CA HIS A 80 -2.55 -7.69 -21.47
C HIS A 80 -3.41 -7.89 -22.73
N ASP A 81 -2.86 -7.56 -23.91
CA ASP A 81 -3.48 -7.77 -25.22
C ASP A 81 -3.50 -9.25 -25.67
N GLY A 82 -2.96 -10.17 -24.86
CA GLY A 82 -2.87 -11.60 -25.16
C GLY A 82 -1.62 -12.01 -25.95
N THR A 83 -0.80 -11.05 -26.40
CA THR A 83 0.44 -11.32 -27.12
C THR A 83 1.44 -12.03 -26.21
N ARG A 84 1.99 -13.16 -26.67
CA ARG A 84 2.96 -13.96 -25.90
C ARG A 84 4.27 -13.20 -25.67
N CYS A 85 4.85 -13.36 -24.49
CA CYS A 85 6.24 -13.01 -24.23
C CYS A 85 7.11 -14.21 -24.65
N ARG A 86 7.86 -14.07 -25.74
CA ARG A 86 8.57 -15.12 -26.49
C ARG A 86 10.08 -15.17 -26.23
N ASP A 87 10.54 -14.61 -25.10
CA ASP A 87 11.97 -14.61 -24.72
C ASP A 87 12.91 -13.98 -25.77
N VAL A 88 12.41 -13.09 -26.63
CA VAL A 88 13.22 -12.34 -27.61
C VAL A 88 13.77 -11.04 -27.03
N ARG A 89 14.85 -10.50 -27.60
CA ARG A 89 15.54 -9.26 -27.13
C ARG A 89 14.58 -8.10 -26.83
N LYS A 90 13.54 -7.94 -27.67
CA LYS A 90 12.52 -6.89 -27.51
C LYS A 90 11.69 -7.06 -26.23
N ASP A 91 11.32 -8.29 -25.89
CA ASP A 91 10.47 -8.58 -24.73
C ASP A 91 11.19 -8.36 -23.42
N PHE A 92 12.52 -8.47 -23.41
CA PHE A 92 13.30 -8.23 -22.21
C PHE A 92 13.16 -6.78 -21.73
N ASN A 93 13.07 -5.81 -22.65
CA ASN A 93 12.89 -4.40 -22.28
C ASN A 93 11.41 -3.97 -22.26
N ASP A 94 10.50 -4.89 -22.52
CA ASP A 94 9.07 -4.63 -22.53
C ASP A 94 8.49 -4.85 -21.14
N SER A 95 8.18 -3.75 -20.44
CA SER A 95 7.62 -3.80 -19.10
C SER A 95 6.31 -4.58 -19.01
N SER A 96 5.52 -4.63 -20.10
CA SER A 96 4.26 -5.39 -20.15
C SER A 96 4.45 -6.92 -20.12
N CYS A 97 5.69 -7.39 -20.25
CA CYS A 97 6.07 -8.79 -20.07
C CYS A 97 6.44 -9.16 -18.63
N TYR A 98 6.31 -8.25 -17.66
CA TYR A 98 6.63 -8.49 -16.26
C TYR A 98 5.43 -8.20 -15.35
N ALA A 99 5.34 -8.95 -14.25
CA ALA A 99 4.33 -8.73 -13.22
C ALA A 99 4.85 -7.66 -12.25
N HIS A 100 4.15 -6.52 -12.21
CA HIS A 100 4.42 -5.42 -11.26
C HIS A 100 3.51 -5.46 -10.04
N SER A 101 2.80 -6.57 -9.87
CA SER A 101 2.00 -6.86 -8.70
C SER A 101 2.15 -8.32 -8.32
N ILE A 102 2.07 -8.60 -7.04
CA ILE A 102 2.05 -9.94 -6.48
C ILE A 102 0.99 -10.04 -5.38
N GLU A 103 0.49 -11.26 -5.19
CA GLU A 103 -0.20 -11.67 -3.97
C GLU A 103 0.72 -12.61 -3.19
N TYR A 104 1.06 -12.22 -1.97
CA TYR A 104 1.84 -13.02 -1.03
C TYR A 104 0.90 -13.74 -0.05
N ASP A 105 0.95 -15.07 -0.06
CA ASP A 105 0.28 -15.92 0.92
C ASP A 105 1.18 -16.10 2.14
N VAL A 106 0.79 -15.46 3.24
CA VAL A 106 1.58 -15.44 4.49
C VAL A 106 1.66 -16.82 5.12
N VAL A 107 0.57 -17.60 5.05
CA VAL A 107 0.48 -18.93 5.68
C VAL A 107 1.34 -19.94 4.93
N ARG A 108 1.29 -19.90 3.59
CA ARG A 108 2.07 -20.83 2.74
C ARG A 108 3.48 -20.33 2.46
N ASN A 109 3.79 -19.10 2.84
CA ASN A 109 5.01 -18.37 2.49
C ASN A 109 5.30 -18.43 0.97
N ARG A 110 4.30 -18.12 0.14
CA ARG A 110 4.38 -18.24 -1.32
C ARG A 110 3.89 -16.99 -2.03
N ILE A 111 4.50 -16.70 -3.17
CA ILE A 111 4.13 -15.58 -4.03
C ILE A 111 3.39 -16.07 -5.27
N ARG A 112 2.35 -15.32 -5.64
CA ARG A 112 1.63 -15.42 -6.91
C ARG A 112 1.76 -14.11 -7.68
N PRO A 113 2.37 -14.11 -8.88
CA PRO A 113 2.38 -12.94 -9.75
C PRO A 113 0.96 -12.56 -10.20
N LEU A 114 0.70 -11.25 -10.24
CA LEU A 114 -0.55 -10.64 -10.69
C LEU A 114 -0.30 -9.70 -11.85
N HIS A 115 -1.27 -9.57 -12.75
CA HIS A 115 -1.17 -8.69 -13.89
C HIS A 115 -1.86 -7.37 -13.62
N ILE A 116 -1.08 -6.32 -13.38
CA ILE A 116 -1.56 -4.94 -13.33
C ILE A 116 -1.12 -4.19 -14.59
N VAL A 117 -2.07 -3.51 -15.24
CA VAL A 117 -1.90 -3.04 -16.63
C VAL A 117 -1.47 -1.58 -16.70
N THR A 118 -2.19 -0.71 -16.01
CA THR A 118 -1.94 0.73 -16.02
C THR A 118 -1.14 1.15 -14.81
N ASP A 119 -0.35 2.21 -14.96
CA ASP A 119 0.65 2.59 -13.96
C ASP A 119 0.05 3.09 -12.63
N THR A 120 0.46 2.48 -11.52
CA THR A 120 -0.03 2.80 -10.17
C THR A 120 0.87 3.76 -9.40
N TRP A 121 1.92 4.31 -10.04
CA TRP A 121 2.87 5.19 -9.37
C TRP A 121 2.16 6.32 -8.62
N CYS A 122 2.41 6.44 -7.32
CA CYS A 122 1.78 7.41 -6.40
C CYS A 122 0.25 7.49 -6.49
N SER A 123 -0.39 6.36 -6.73
CA SER A 123 -1.83 6.20 -6.63
C SER A 123 -2.30 6.07 -5.17
N SER A 124 -3.60 5.86 -4.96
CA SER A 124 -4.13 5.46 -3.66
C SER A 124 -5.32 4.51 -3.78
N GLY A 125 -5.73 3.91 -2.67
CA GLY A 125 -6.83 2.96 -2.67
C GLY A 125 -7.47 2.78 -1.30
N SER A 126 -8.51 1.96 -1.26
CA SER A 126 -9.18 1.54 -0.03
C SER A 126 -9.79 0.16 -0.22
N THR A 127 -10.37 -0.41 0.84
CA THR A 127 -11.03 -1.72 0.76
C THR A 127 -12.53 -1.54 0.86
N LEU A 128 -13.26 -2.11 -0.10
CA LEU A 128 -14.71 -2.14 -0.12
C LEU A 128 -15.25 -3.13 0.93
N SER A 129 -16.52 -2.97 1.33
CA SER A 129 -17.16 -3.79 2.36
C SER A 129 -17.19 -5.29 2.01
N ASN A 130 -17.16 -5.62 0.72
CA ASN A 130 -17.06 -7.01 0.24
C ASN A 130 -15.62 -7.56 0.18
N GLY A 131 -14.63 -6.82 0.70
CA GLY A 131 -13.22 -7.19 0.73
C GLY A 131 -12.47 -7.01 -0.60
N THR A 132 -13.06 -6.34 -1.58
CA THR A 132 -12.39 -5.95 -2.82
C THR A 132 -11.51 -4.73 -2.56
N LEU A 133 -10.23 -4.82 -2.90
CA LEU A 133 -9.33 -3.68 -2.94
C LEU A 133 -9.67 -2.82 -4.16
N ILE A 134 -10.02 -1.55 -3.93
CA ILE A 134 -10.19 -0.56 -4.99
C ILE A 134 -8.97 0.36 -4.97
N GLN A 135 -8.36 0.54 -6.13
CA GLN A 135 -7.18 1.36 -6.33
C GLN A 135 -7.50 2.40 -7.41
N THR A 136 -6.99 3.61 -7.26
CA THR A 136 -7.39 4.76 -8.07
C THR A 136 -6.21 5.66 -8.41
N GLY A 137 -6.23 6.19 -9.64
CA GLY A 137 -5.20 7.09 -10.12
C GLY A 137 -3.85 6.40 -10.35
N GLY A 138 -2.81 7.21 -10.39
CA GLY A 138 -1.46 6.81 -10.74
C GLY A 138 -0.81 7.78 -11.72
N PHE A 139 0.15 7.29 -12.48
CA PHE A 139 0.88 8.11 -13.47
C PHE A 139 0.48 7.78 -14.91
N GLY A 140 0.56 8.75 -15.82
CA GLY A 140 0.28 8.56 -17.25
C GLY A 140 -1.03 7.81 -17.52
N SER A 141 -0.95 6.61 -18.10
CA SER A 141 -2.11 5.76 -18.43
C SER A 141 -2.98 5.39 -17.22
N GLY A 142 -2.43 5.49 -16.01
CA GLY A 142 -3.08 5.22 -14.75
C GLY A 142 -3.78 6.42 -14.10
N SER A 143 -3.53 7.64 -14.55
CA SER A 143 -3.92 8.88 -13.85
C SER A 143 -5.42 8.98 -13.54
N ARG A 144 -6.28 8.39 -14.38
CA ARG A 144 -7.73 8.37 -14.21
C ARG A 144 -8.30 6.97 -13.95
N ARG A 145 -7.46 5.96 -13.81
CA ARG A 145 -7.90 4.56 -13.75
C ARG A 145 -8.48 4.23 -12.39
N ILE A 146 -9.46 3.34 -12.41
CA ILE A 146 -10.03 2.71 -11.23
C ILE A 146 -9.81 1.20 -11.40
N ARG A 147 -9.04 0.59 -10.52
CA ARG A 147 -8.67 -0.83 -10.57
C ARG A 147 -9.28 -1.55 -9.38
N TYR A 148 -9.63 -2.82 -9.58
CA TYR A 148 -10.26 -3.65 -8.57
C TYR A 148 -9.49 -4.96 -8.44
N PHE A 149 -9.17 -5.35 -7.22
CA PHE A 149 -8.65 -6.67 -6.91
C PHE A 149 -9.55 -7.34 -5.88
N LYS A 150 -10.24 -8.40 -6.31
CA LYS A 150 -11.07 -9.22 -5.42
C LYS A 150 -10.34 -10.53 -5.15
N PRO A 151 -9.83 -10.76 -3.93
CA PRO A 151 -9.10 -11.97 -3.60
C PRO A 151 -10.03 -13.19 -3.65
N CYS A 152 -9.51 -14.30 -4.14
CA CYS A 152 -10.27 -15.52 -4.44
C CYS A 152 -9.56 -16.75 -3.88
N GLN A 153 -10.32 -17.81 -3.62
CA GLN A 153 -9.78 -19.03 -3.01
C GLN A 153 -9.01 -19.91 -3.98
N ASN A 154 -9.40 -19.93 -5.27
CA ASN A 154 -8.76 -20.76 -6.29
C ASN A 154 -7.51 -20.11 -6.90
N HIS A 155 -7.11 -18.93 -6.43
CA HIS A 155 -5.93 -18.21 -6.92
C HIS A 155 -5.93 -17.92 -8.44
N HIS A 156 -7.12 -17.83 -9.05
CA HIS A 156 -7.30 -17.50 -10.49
C HIS A 156 -7.84 -16.07 -10.74
N CYS A 157 -8.04 -15.28 -9.68
CA CYS A 157 -8.42 -13.88 -9.76
C CYS A 157 -7.22 -12.99 -10.05
N ASP A 158 -7.47 -11.88 -10.73
CA ASP A 158 -6.45 -10.88 -11.04
C ASP A 158 -7.05 -9.47 -10.90
N TRP A 159 -6.22 -8.45 -11.10
CA TRP A 159 -6.67 -7.07 -11.22
C TRP A 159 -7.64 -6.91 -12.39
N ARG A 160 -8.64 -6.07 -12.17
CA ARG A 160 -9.62 -5.69 -13.19
C ARG A 160 -9.69 -4.19 -13.31
N GLU A 161 -9.55 -3.67 -14.53
CA GLU A 161 -9.80 -2.26 -14.79
C GLU A 161 -11.31 -1.99 -14.87
N GLY A 162 -11.76 -0.99 -14.12
CA GLY A 162 -13.10 -0.45 -14.24
C GLY A 162 -13.31 0.22 -15.59
N ARG A 163 -14.52 0.09 -16.14
CA ARG A 163 -14.90 0.77 -17.39
C ARG A 163 -15.03 2.29 -17.22
N LYS A 164 -15.37 2.74 -16.01
CA LYS A 164 -15.53 4.17 -15.69
C LYS A 164 -14.20 4.71 -15.16
N LEU A 165 -13.95 5.99 -15.44
CA LEU A 165 -12.73 6.69 -15.07
C LEU A 165 -13.01 7.71 -13.97
N LEU A 166 -11.95 8.11 -13.26
CA LEU A 166 -11.98 9.32 -12.44
C LEU A 166 -12.29 10.54 -13.31
N SER A 167 -12.95 11.54 -12.73
CA SER A 167 -13.27 12.79 -13.39
C SER A 167 -12.03 13.65 -13.60
N ASN A 168 -11.09 13.63 -12.66
CA ASN A 168 -9.79 14.29 -12.76
C ASN A 168 -8.64 13.27 -12.80
N GLU A 169 -7.52 13.68 -13.38
CA GLU A 169 -6.25 12.94 -13.28
C GLU A 169 -5.70 13.09 -11.87
N ARG A 170 -5.44 11.98 -11.18
CA ARG A 170 -5.05 11.98 -9.77
C ARG A 170 -3.75 11.21 -9.56
N TRP A 171 -2.70 11.98 -9.27
CA TRP A 171 -1.41 11.51 -8.80
C TRP A 171 -1.19 12.08 -7.40
N TYR A 172 -0.82 11.28 -6.40
CA TYR A 172 -0.72 11.66 -4.97
C TYR A 172 -2.05 12.07 -4.30
N ALA A 173 -3.16 11.42 -4.68
CA ALA A 173 -4.46 11.62 -4.03
C ALA A 173 -4.63 10.69 -2.82
N SER A 174 -5.54 11.03 -1.91
CA SER A 174 -5.93 10.14 -0.79
C SER A 174 -7.27 9.48 -1.03
N SER A 175 -7.45 8.27 -0.50
CA SER A 175 -8.68 7.49 -0.63
C SER A 175 -9.17 7.02 0.74
N LEU A 176 -10.46 7.20 1.03
CA LEU A 176 -11.06 6.72 2.29
C LEU A 176 -12.41 6.05 2.02
N LYS A 177 -12.62 4.86 2.59
CA LYS A 177 -13.92 4.19 2.58
C LYS A 177 -14.92 4.98 3.43
N LEU A 178 -16.06 5.33 2.84
CA LEU A 178 -17.12 6.05 3.53
C LEU A 178 -18.03 5.09 4.32
N PRO A 179 -18.66 5.54 5.42
CA PRO A 179 -19.55 4.71 6.23
C PRO A 179 -20.93 4.47 5.58
N ASP A 180 -21.26 5.19 4.50
CA ASP A 180 -22.55 5.08 3.84
C ASP A 180 -22.79 3.68 3.23
N LYS A 181 -24.07 3.29 3.16
CA LYS A 181 -24.51 1.95 2.70
C LYS A 181 -24.15 1.63 1.24
N ASP A 182 -23.73 2.62 0.46
CA ASP A 182 -23.50 2.50 -0.99
C ASP A 182 -22.11 1.97 -1.36
N ASP A 183 -21.33 1.46 -0.39
CA ASP A 183 -20.00 0.87 -0.59
C ASP A 183 -19.04 1.78 -1.38
N ARG A 184 -19.06 3.09 -1.08
CA ARG A 184 -18.26 4.10 -1.79
C ARG A 184 -17.01 4.52 -1.04
N VAL A 185 -16.02 4.93 -1.81
CA VAL A 185 -14.75 5.53 -1.39
C VAL A 185 -14.71 6.96 -1.90
N ILE A 186 -14.32 7.89 -1.04
CA ILE A 186 -13.98 9.27 -1.45
C ILE A 186 -12.52 9.29 -1.90
N VAL A 187 -12.24 9.96 -3.02
CA VAL A 187 -10.90 10.22 -3.53
C VAL A 187 -10.66 11.73 -3.49
N VAL A 188 -9.68 12.17 -2.73
CA VAL A 188 -9.45 13.59 -2.39
C VAL A 188 -8.11 14.05 -2.94
N GLY A 189 -8.14 15.17 -3.67
CA GLY A 189 -6.95 15.84 -4.14
C GLY A 189 -6.13 15.05 -5.17
N GLY A 190 -4.82 15.21 -5.09
CA GLY A 190 -3.86 14.89 -6.13
C GLY A 190 -3.09 16.14 -6.53
N ARG A 191 -1.87 15.99 -7.02
CA ARG A 191 -0.97 17.10 -7.35
C ARG A 191 -1.65 18.06 -8.34
N GLY A 192 -1.91 19.29 -7.89
CA GLY A 192 -2.61 20.32 -8.67
C GLY A 192 -4.12 20.09 -8.86
N VAL A 193 -4.74 19.18 -8.10
CA VAL A 193 -6.17 18.84 -8.21
C VAL A 193 -6.91 19.32 -6.97
N PHE A 194 -7.78 20.32 -7.14
CA PHE A 194 -8.51 20.97 -6.04
C PHE A 194 -9.95 20.47 -5.90
N THR A 195 -10.15 19.16 -6.08
CA THR A 195 -11.47 18.51 -6.06
C THR A 195 -11.43 17.20 -5.28
N TYR A 196 -12.59 16.70 -4.89
CA TYR A 196 -12.79 15.30 -4.53
C TYR A 196 -13.85 14.67 -5.42
N GLU A 197 -13.88 13.35 -5.46
CA GLU A 197 -14.91 12.58 -6.14
C GLU A 197 -15.13 11.24 -5.46
N PHE A 198 -16.11 10.48 -5.93
CA PHE A 198 -16.46 9.20 -5.33
C PHE A 198 -16.32 8.06 -6.33
N VAL A 199 -15.91 6.90 -5.83
CA VAL A 199 -15.79 5.65 -6.58
C VAL A 199 -16.38 4.48 -5.77
N PRO A 200 -16.89 3.40 -6.41
CA PRO A 200 -17.14 3.26 -7.84
C PRO A 200 -18.06 4.35 -8.39
N LYS A 201 -17.90 4.69 -9.67
CA LYS A 201 -18.74 5.69 -10.33
C LYS A 201 -20.14 5.14 -10.59
N ARG A 202 -21.19 5.88 -10.24
CA ARG A 202 -22.60 5.51 -10.46
C ARG A 202 -22.97 5.63 -11.93
N SER A 203 -22.52 6.68 -12.60
CA SER A 203 -22.67 6.87 -14.05
C SER A 203 -21.35 7.34 -14.68
N PRO A 204 -21.16 7.20 -16.00
CA PRO A 204 -19.99 7.75 -16.69
C PRO A 204 -19.85 9.27 -16.55
N ASN A 205 -20.97 9.97 -16.32
CA ASN A 205 -21.03 11.43 -16.24
C ASN A 205 -20.94 11.97 -14.80
N GLU A 206 -20.75 11.10 -13.80
CA GLU A 206 -20.58 11.53 -12.41
C GLU A 206 -19.27 12.33 -12.26
N LYS A 207 -19.42 13.63 -11.95
CA LYS A 207 -18.32 14.61 -11.87
C LYS A 207 -17.64 14.61 -10.50
N SER A 208 -16.56 15.36 -10.41
CA SER A 208 -15.92 15.74 -9.15
C SER A 208 -16.55 17.00 -8.56
N PHE A 209 -16.26 17.25 -7.29
CA PHE A 209 -16.73 18.37 -6.49
C PHE A 209 -15.55 19.26 -6.12
N VAL A 210 -15.69 20.57 -6.34
CA VAL A 210 -14.65 21.54 -5.99
C VAL A 210 -14.51 21.60 -4.48
N LEU A 211 -13.25 21.55 -4.00
CA LEU A 211 -12.89 21.68 -2.60
C LEU A 211 -11.87 22.80 -2.44
N PRO A 212 -12.31 24.06 -2.19
CA PRO A 212 -11.43 25.22 -2.12
C PRO A 212 -10.30 25.09 -1.09
N PHE A 213 -10.52 24.30 -0.03
CA PHE A 213 -9.51 23.95 0.98
C PHE A 213 -8.19 23.46 0.37
N LEU A 214 -8.25 22.58 -0.64
CA LEU A 214 -7.04 22.07 -1.28
C LEU A 214 -6.29 23.15 -2.06
N ARG A 215 -6.98 24.17 -2.59
CA ARG A 215 -6.30 25.29 -3.24
C ARG A 215 -5.64 26.21 -2.20
N LYS A 216 -6.26 26.39 -1.04
CA LYS A 216 -5.71 27.22 0.06
C LYS A 216 -4.42 26.62 0.63
N THR A 217 -4.33 25.31 0.68
CA THR A 217 -3.17 24.58 1.24
C THR A 217 -2.09 24.27 0.21
N TYR A 218 -2.31 24.61 -1.06
CA TYR A 218 -1.35 24.40 -2.13
C TYR A 218 -0.29 25.50 -2.13
N ASP A 219 0.97 25.10 -1.94
CA ASP A 219 2.12 25.98 -2.15
C ASP A 219 2.76 25.69 -3.51
N ARG A 220 2.74 26.69 -4.40
CA ARG A 220 3.34 26.58 -5.74
C ARG A 220 4.86 26.56 -5.70
N ASN A 221 5.48 27.29 -4.78
CA ASN A 221 6.93 27.41 -4.66
C ASN A 221 7.54 26.09 -4.15
N GLU A 222 6.78 25.38 -3.32
CA GLU A 222 7.14 24.03 -2.82
C GLU A 222 6.64 22.89 -3.73
N GLY A 223 6.30 23.19 -4.99
CA GLY A 223 5.93 22.18 -5.99
C GLY A 223 4.57 21.50 -5.78
N GLY A 224 3.70 22.06 -4.93
CA GLY A 224 2.38 21.56 -4.60
C GLY A 224 2.38 20.52 -3.49
N ASN A 225 2.99 20.84 -2.35
CA ASN A 225 3.26 19.94 -1.22
C ASN A 225 2.02 19.46 -0.42
N ASN A 226 0.80 19.82 -0.81
CA ASN A 226 -0.44 19.32 -0.20
C ASN A 226 -0.88 17.94 -0.72
N LEU A 227 0.12 17.10 -0.99
CA LEU A 227 -0.02 15.73 -1.50
C LEU A 227 -0.51 14.79 -0.38
N TYR A 228 -1.20 13.71 -0.77
CA TYR A 228 -1.81 12.76 0.15
C TYR A 228 -2.50 13.42 1.36
N PRO A 229 -3.54 14.26 1.15
CA PRO A 229 -4.29 14.83 2.26
C PRO A 229 -4.69 13.76 3.27
N ILE A 230 -4.47 14.01 4.55
CA ILE A 230 -4.91 13.10 5.61
C ILE A 230 -6.43 13.22 5.68
N VAL A 231 -7.16 12.11 5.50
CA VAL A 231 -8.62 12.08 5.52
C VAL A 231 -9.07 11.01 6.51
N HIS A 232 -9.79 11.41 7.56
CA HIS A 232 -10.32 10.51 8.57
C HIS A 232 -11.81 10.74 8.80
N LEU A 233 -12.54 9.66 9.06
CA LEU A 233 -13.93 9.74 9.46
C LEU A 233 -14.01 10.19 10.93
N SER A 234 -14.75 11.27 11.17
CA SER A 234 -15.08 11.76 12.50
C SER A 234 -16.33 11.05 13.05
N SER A 235 -16.51 11.06 14.38
CA SER A 235 -17.61 10.37 15.07
C SER A 235 -19.00 10.92 14.71
N ASP A 236 -19.08 12.17 14.27
CA ASP A 236 -20.29 12.83 13.78
C ASP A 236 -20.62 12.50 12.30
N GLY A 237 -19.81 11.65 11.66
CA GLY A 237 -19.98 11.26 10.27
C GLY A 237 -19.42 12.27 9.26
N HIS A 238 -18.79 13.36 9.71
CA HIS A 238 -18.02 14.25 8.84
C HIS A 238 -16.60 13.73 8.63
N LEU A 239 -15.86 14.37 7.73
CA LEU A 239 -14.46 14.03 7.47
C LEU A 239 -13.55 15.08 8.09
N PHE A 240 -12.65 14.65 8.99
CA PHE A 240 -11.47 15.43 9.30
C PHE A 240 -10.53 15.36 8.09
N MET A 241 -10.12 16.51 7.58
CA MET A 241 -9.14 16.62 6.50
C MET A 241 -7.99 17.52 6.92
N PHE A 242 -6.76 17.06 6.76
CA PHE A 242 -5.55 17.87 6.93
C PHE A 242 -4.75 17.83 5.63
N ALA A 243 -4.28 18.99 5.19
CA ALA A 243 -3.44 19.11 4.00
C ALA A 243 -2.43 20.23 4.20
N ASN A 244 -1.14 19.88 4.07
CA ASN A 244 -0.01 20.77 4.28
C ASN A 244 0.03 21.39 5.70
N ARG A 245 -0.65 22.52 5.91
CA ARG A 245 -0.64 23.29 7.17
C ARG A 245 -2.01 23.40 7.84
N ASP A 246 -3.09 23.26 7.08
CA ASP A 246 -4.45 23.52 7.59
C ASP A 246 -5.21 22.21 7.79
N SER A 247 -6.18 22.22 8.70
CA SER A 247 -7.21 21.18 8.76
C SER A 247 -8.64 21.72 8.86
N ILE A 248 -9.57 20.91 8.40
CA ILE A 248 -11.01 21.20 8.39
C ILE A 248 -11.81 19.98 8.85
N LEU A 249 -13.00 20.25 9.39
CA LEU A 249 -14.08 19.27 9.48
C LEU A 249 -15.01 19.51 8.29
N PHE A 250 -15.24 18.47 7.49
CA PHE A 250 -15.88 18.59 6.19
C PHE A 250 -17.12 17.69 6.06
N ASP A 251 -18.25 18.30 5.74
CA ASP A 251 -19.48 17.61 5.35
C ASP A 251 -19.42 17.32 3.84
N TYR A 252 -18.96 16.11 3.51
CA TYR A 252 -18.85 15.64 2.13
C TYR A 252 -20.19 15.36 1.45
N LYS A 253 -21.29 15.25 2.21
CA LYS A 253 -22.64 15.04 1.67
C LYS A 253 -23.23 16.35 1.16
N ARG A 254 -22.92 17.45 1.86
CA ARG A 254 -23.38 18.81 1.50
C ARG A 254 -22.31 19.65 0.81
N ASN A 255 -21.13 19.10 0.59
CA ASN A 255 -19.96 19.80 0.04
C ASN A 255 -19.63 21.09 0.82
N ARG A 256 -19.57 21.01 2.15
CA ARG A 256 -19.45 22.19 3.02
C ARG A 256 -18.42 21.97 4.12
N VAL A 257 -17.56 22.98 4.35
CA VAL A 257 -16.70 23.04 5.53
C VAL A 257 -17.57 23.35 6.74
N VAL A 258 -17.54 22.46 7.74
CA VAL A 258 -18.26 22.61 9.01
C VAL A 258 -17.44 23.44 9.99
N LYS A 259 -16.12 23.19 10.04
CA LYS A 259 -15.20 23.85 10.95
C LYS A 259 -13.82 23.96 10.31
N ASN A 260 -13.13 25.08 10.53
CA ASN A 260 -11.70 25.19 10.31
C ASN A 260 -10.98 25.00 11.65
N PHE A 261 -9.93 24.18 11.66
CA PHE A 261 -9.03 24.05 12.79
C PHE A 261 -7.78 24.87 12.44
N GLN A 262 -7.80 26.17 12.74
CA GLN A 262 -6.62 27.02 12.55
C GLN A 262 -5.48 26.56 13.46
N GLU A 263 -4.24 26.62 12.97
CA GLU A 263 -3.05 26.69 13.81
C GLU A 263 -3.15 27.97 14.67
N SER A 264 -2.96 27.83 15.98
CA SER A 264 -2.90 28.95 16.92
C SER A 264 -1.65 29.82 16.74
N LEU A 265 -0.71 29.44 15.87
CA LEU A 265 0.61 30.05 15.79
C LEU A 265 0.59 31.52 15.32
N GLU A 266 -0.33 31.93 14.45
CA GLU A 266 -0.44 33.34 14.04
C GLU A 266 -1.10 34.21 15.13
N LYS A 267 -2.08 33.66 15.87
CA LYS A 267 -2.73 34.40 16.97
C LYS A 267 -1.80 34.60 18.16
N ASP A 268 -0.91 33.64 18.40
CA ASP A 268 0.09 33.75 19.48
C ASP A 268 1.21 34.75 19.10
N GLN A 269 1.59 34.86 17.83
CA GLN A 269 2.56 35.88 17.37
C GLN A 269 2.02 37.31 17.41
N GLU A 270 0.76 37.54 17.02
CA GLU A 270 0.13 38.85 17.17
C GLU A 270 -0.07 39.23 18.65
N ALA A 271 -0.36 38.26 19.53
CA ALA A 271 -0.46 38.48 20.97
C ALA A 271 0.89 38.82 21.63
N ILE A 272 2.00 38.27 21.11
CA ILE A 272 3.36 38.58 21.59
C ILE A 272 3.84 39.96 21.08
N GLN A 273 3.45 40.38 19.87
CA GLN A 273 3.82 41.71 19.34
C GLN A 273 2.94 42.86 19.85
N ALA A 274 1.77 42.57 20.41
CA ALA A 274 0.86 43.59 20.96
C ALA A 274 1.14 43.97 22.43
N GLN A 275 2.16 43.38 23.07
CA GLN A 275 2.58 43.81 24.41
C GLN A 275 3.44 45.07 24.31
N PRO A 276 3.04 46.21 24.90
CA PRO A 276 3.90 47.39 24.94
C PRO A 276 5.16 47.07 25.77
N PRO A 277 6.33 47.61 25.38
CA PRO A 277 7.57 47.38 26.11
C PRO A 277 7.42 47.85 27.57
N GLN A 278 7.87 47.00 28.51
CA GLN A 278 8.01 47.34 29.92
C GLN A 278 9.16 48.33 30.15
#